data_AF-J4UR78-F1
#
_entry.id   AF-J4UR78-F1
#
_cell.length_a   1.000
_cell.length_b   1.000
_cell.length_c   1.000
_cell.angle_alpha   90.00
_cell.angle_beta   90.00
_cell.angle_gamma   90.00
#
_symmetry.space_group_name_H-M   'P 1'
#
loop_
_entity.id
_entity.type
_entity.pdbx_description
1 polymer ?
#
loop_
_entity_poly.entity_id
_entity_poly.type
_entity_poly.pdbx_seq_one_letter_code
_entity_poly.pdbx_strand_id
1 'polypeptide(L)'
;MHENTNTYPLDSSASSSSPSSTPPSPSMPATPRSSSSSMSAPDNETPDFNTVVIVGAGNFGAGTALALAQRGVQVTLLDTAAYPSPRAASHDINKIVRDDYPDMLYMRMMEKAMPMWRSNDLYKPFYHQTGMLRADPSNFGEASIAAYKELGIDRKCEMLSVDEVRKRWNGVFATANFEDLEEILYNPDVGFAEADKALAAVVQAGIARGVEYVVGEMDTLAFGLEGQCIGVNLKNGGTIMADKVLMATGARTEPLLAQSAPENKQLHAGDRVLATGAISFFAKLHGEKKAKFAHLPVLKNCLKSLKGEGMSILADGTIKFNCDMCFTNYQDFAATGERMSLPPSDPKYNTWNGNDFLDFFKKRAQMTFDSIYGDEMKGIEIESYRICWDASTPTHDFLITSHPHCEGLYVATGGSFHGWKFLPVIGDYIADMMQGTLDEDYTERWAWNKKGGAGQSANPTYQVVGDLQDWLA
;
A
#
# COMPACT_ATOMS: atom_id res chain seq x y z
N MET A 1 3.29 50.78 50.79
CA MET A 1 2.63 51.78 51.64
C MET A 1 2.44 53.05 50.82
N HIS A 2 1.35 53.75 51.10
CA HIS A 2 0.76 54.92 50.41
C HIS A 2 -0.08 54.63 49.15
N GLU A 3 -1.24 55.22 48.97
CA GLU A 3 -2.39 55.48 49.85
C GLU A 3 -3.52 55.92 48.89
N ASN A 4 -4.72 55.39 49.11
CA ASN A 4 -5.94 55.79 48.42
C ASN A 4 -6.36 57.21 48.80
N THR A 5 -6.98 57.95 47.88
CA THR A 5 -8.13 58.79 48.21
C THR A 5 -9.19 58.80 47.11
N ASN A 6 -10.40 58.46 47.55
CA ASN A 6 -11.70 58.54 46.87
C ASN A 6 -12.07 59.98 46.52
N THR A 7 -12.98 60.18 45.55
CA THR A 7 -14.41 60.54 45.78
C THR A 7 -15.08 61.12 44.52
N TYR A 8 -16.31 60.67 44.24
CA TYR A 8 -17.32 61.31 43.37
C TYR A 8 -18.40 61.95 44.26
N PRO A 9 -19.13 62.98 43.78
CA PRO A 9 -20.58 62.86 43.48
C PRO A 9 -21.02 63.67 42.21
N LEU A 10 -22.03 63.25 41.40
CA LEU A 10 -23.50 63.51 41.49
C LEU A 10 -23.87 65.01 41.63
N ASP A 11 -24.83 65.66 40.96
CA ASP A 11 -26.04 65.25 40.21
C ASP A 11 -26.70 66.46 39.48
N SER A 12 -27.54 66.18 38.48
CA SER A 12 -28.88 66.77 38.19
C SER A 12 -29.16 68.17 37.57
N SER A 13 -30.25 68.15 36.76
CA SER A 13 -31.26 69.19 36.39
C SER A 13 -31.02 70.05 35.13
N ALA A 14 -31.98 70.38 34.24
CA ALA A 14 -33.42 70.08 34.08
C ALA A 14 -33.94 70.53 32.68
N SER A 15 -35.07 69.94 32.23
CA SER A 15 -36.19 70.52 31.40
C SER A 15 -35.94 70.96 29.93
N SER A 16 -36.85 70.93 28.95
CA SER A 16 -38.18 70.31 28.70
C SER A 16 -38.62 70.55 27.23
N SER A 17 -39.29 69.55 26.62
CA SER A 17 -40.28 69.55 25.50
C SER A 17 -39.98 70.28 24.16
N SER A 18 -39.69 69.60 23.02
CA SER A 18 -40.55 68.88 22.02
C SER A 18 -41.00 69.78 20.83
N PRO A 19 -41.36 69.26 19.63
CA PRO A 19 -40.87 68.08 18.87
C PRO A 19 -40.60 68.38 17.36
N SER A 20 -39.87 67.51 16.64
CA SER A 20 -40.22 67.06 15.28
C SER A 20 -39.18 66.09 14.68
N SER A 21 -39.71 65.13 13.94
CA SER A 21 -39.04 64.24 12.96
C SER A 21 -37.92 63.30 13.44
N THR A 22 -38.31 62.05 13.64
CA THR A 22 -37.47 60.85 13.62
C THR A 22 -36.67 60.71 12.32
N PRO A 23 -35.33 60.59 12.37
CA PRO A 23 -34.52 59.97 11.32
C PRO A 23 -34.43 58.44 11.54
N PRO A 24 -34.17 57.65 10.48
CA PRO A 24 -34.27 56.20 10.51
C PRO A 24 -33.07 55.51 11.18
N SER A 25 -33.35 54.32 11.72
CA SER A 25 -32.43 53.41 12.41
C SER A 25 -31.23 52.95 11.58
N PRO A 26 -30.09 52.63 12.22
CA PRO A 26 -28.90 52.13 11.54
C PRO A 26 -29.10 50.69 11.04
N SER A 27 -28.72 50.47 9.78
CA SER A 27 -28.79 49.20 9.06
C SER A 27 -27.80 48.16 9.60
N MET A 28 -28.32 46.98 9.95
CA MET A 28 -27.54 45.75 10.15
C MET A 28 -26.98 45.24 8.81
N PRO A 29 -25.78 44.63 8.77
CA PRO A 29 -25.22 44.06 7.55
C PRO A 29 -26.02 42.83 7.10
N ALA A 30 -26.31 42.78 5.79
CA ALA A 30 -27.08 41.73 5.15
C ALA A 30 -26.34 40.39 5.11
N THR A 31 -27.02 39.33 5.54
CA THR A 31 -26.70 37.93 5.22
C THR A 31 -26.78 37.70 3.71
N PRO A 32 -25.78 37.08 3.05
CA PRO A 32 -25.88 36.77 1.63
C PRO A 32 -26.93 35.67 1.41
N ARG A 33 -27.84 35.93 0.46
CA ARG A 33 -28.87 34.99 -0.01
C ARG A 33 -28.20 33.81 -0.69
N SER A 34 -28.65 32.60 -0.35
CA SER A 34 -28.36 31.38 -1.09
C SER A 34 -28.99 31.46 -2.48
N SER A 35 -28.15 31.49 -3.52
CA SER A 35 -28.57 31.19 -4.87
C SER A 35 -28.71 29.66 -5.00
N SER A 36 -29.94 29.17 -5.11
CA SER A 36 -30.22 27.81 -5.54
C SER A 36 -29.85 27.67 -7.02
N SER A 37 -28.62 27.29 -7.33
CA SER A 37 -28.31 26.67 -8.61
C SER A 37 -28.78 25.22 -8.54
N SER A 38 -29.65 24.83 -9.46
CA SER A 38 -29.94 23.43 -9.73
C SER A 38 -28.63 22.75 -10.11
N MET A 39 -28.16 21.81 -9.30
CA MET A 39 -27.04 20.96 -9.67
C MET A 39 -27.47 20.10 -10.85
N SER A 40 -27.04 20.49 -12.05
CA SER A 40 -26.90 19.56 -13.16
C SER A 40 -25.86 18.51 -12.75
N ALA A 41 -26.15 17.24 -13.05
CA ALA A 41 -25.18 16.15 -12.92
C ALA A 41 -23.87 16.55 -13.62
N PRO A 42 -22.69 16.11 -13.13
CA PRO A 42 -21.46 16.33 -13.85
C PRO A 42 -21.62 15.74 -15.25
N ASP A 43 -21.34 16.56 -16.27
CA ASP A 43 -21.25 16.09 -17.64
C ASP A 43 -20.30 14.89 -17.65
N ASN A 44 -20.80 13.78 -18.20
CA ASN A 44 -20.08 12.54 -18.33
C ASN A 44 -18.98 12.79 -19.39
N GLU A 45 -17.88 13.42 -18.99
CA GLU A 45 -16.70 13.61 -19.82
C GLU A 45 -16.23 12.22 -20.24
N THR A 46 -16.43 11.92 -21.52
CA THR A 46 -15.85 10.75 -22.16
C THR A 46 -14.36 10.74 -21.85
N PRO A 47 -13.79 9.59 -21.41
CA PRO A 47 -12.38 9.52 -21.11
C PRO A 47 -11.54 9.97 -22.32
N ASP A 48 -10.46 10.72 -22.09
CA ASP A 48 -9.51 11.21 -23.11
C ASP A 48 -8.82 10.09 -23.93
N PHE A 49 -9.13 8.83 -23.63
CA PHE A 49 -8.70 7.63 -24.33
C PHE A 49 -9.73 6.53 -24.17
N ASN A 50 -9.83 5.64 -25.16
CA ASN A 50 -10.84 4.58 -25.18
C ASN A 50 -10.25 3.20 -24.89
N THR A 51 -8.96 3.00 -25.18
CA THR A 51 -8.28 1.70 -25.06
C THR A 51 -7.01 1.79 -24.21
N VAL A 52 -6.83 0.83 -23.30
CA VAL A 52 -5.63 0.71 -22.46
C VAL A 52 -5.12 -0.71 -22.44
N VAL A 53 -3.81 -0.88 -22.62
CA VAL A 53 -3.13 -2.12 -22.23
C VAL A 53 -2.41 -1.92 -20.91
N ILE A 54 -2.72 -2.78 -19.94
CA ILE A 54 -2.08 -2.82 -18.62
C ILE A 54 -1.16 -4.03 -18.56
N VAL A 55 0.13 -3.81 -18.35
CA VAL A 55 1.12 -4.88 -18.18
C VAL A 55 1.29 -5.18 -16.70
N GLY A 56 0.91 -6.39 -16.29
CA GLY A 56 0.95 -6.90 -14.92
C GLY A 56 -0.44 -6.96 -14.28
N ALA A 57 -0.92 -8.17 -13.97
CA ALA A 57 -2.20 -8.42 -13.31
C ALA A 57 -2.07 -8.59 -11.78
N GLY A 58 -1.08 -7.93 -11.18
CA GLY A 58 -0.94 -7.83 -9.73
C GLY A 58 -1.87 -6.77 -9.13
N ASN A 59 -1.64 -6.44 -7.86
CA ASN A 59 -2.44 -5.47 -7.07
C ASN A 59 -2.82 -4.18 -7.84
N PHE A 60 -1.83 -3.46 -8.39
CA PHE A 60 -2.06 -2.18 -9.04
C PHE A 60 -2.75 -2.35 -10.38
N GLY A 61 -2.31 -3.30 -11.20
CA GLY A 61 -2.90 -3.53 -12.52
C GLY A 61 -4.32 -4.09 -12.47
N ALA A 62 -4.59 -5.05 -11.58
CA ALA A 62 -5.93 -5.61 -11.39
C ALA A 62 -6.92 -4.56 -10.88
N GLY A 63 -6.53 -3.76 -9.87
CA GLY A 63 -7.34 -2.66 -9.37
C GLY A 63 -7.63 -1.62 -10.46
N THR A 64 -6.60 -1.23 -11.21
CA THR A 64 -6.74 -0.25 -12.30
C THR A 64 -7.61 -0.78 -13.43
N ALA A 65 -7.47 -2.05 -13.82
CA ALA A 65 -8.30 -2.67 -14.85
C ALA A 65 -9.79 -2.63 -14.47
N LEU A 66 -10.11 -2.96 -13.22
CA LEU A 66 -11.48 -2.87 -12.72
C LEU A 66 -12.00 -1.43 -12.74
N ALA A 67 -11.22 -0.47 -12.24
CA ALA A 67 -11.60 0.94 -12.17
C ALA A 67 -11.83 1.54 -13.58
N LEU A 68 -10.91 1.31 -14.53
CA LEU A 68 -11.05 1.79 -15.90
C LEU A 68 -12.23 1.13 -16.63
N ALA A 69 -12.44 -0.18 -16.47
CA ALA A 69 -13.60 -0.84 -17.05
C ALA A 69 -14.94 -0.33 -16.49
N GLN A 70 -14.99 0.01 -15.19
CA GLN A 70 -16.15 0.69 -14.59
C GLN A 70 -16.41 2.08 -15.16
N ARG A 71 -15.36 2.76 -15.64
CA ARG A 71 -15.40 4.06 -16.31
C ARG A 71 -15.61 3.94 -17.84
N GLY A 72 -15.89 2.74 -18.35
CA GLY A 72 -16.22 2.52 -19.77
C GLY A 72 -15.02 2.42 -20.71
N VAL A 73 -13.80 2.33 -20.18
CA VAL A 73 -12.57 2.16 -20.98
C VAL A 73 -12.40 0.67 -21.34
N GLN A 74 -12.03 0.38 -22.59
CA GLN A 74 -11.67 -0.96 -23.02
C GLN A 74 -10.27 -1.31 -22.53
N VAL A 75 -10.14 -2.37 -21.74
CA VAL A 75 -8.87 -2.74 -21.09
C VAL A 75 -8.43 -4.13 -21.52
N THR A 76 -7.18 -4.23 -21.96
CA THR A 76 -6.45 -5.50 -22.05
C THR A 76 -5.49 -5.61 -20.86
N LEU A 77 -5.70 -6.61 -20.00
CA LEU A 77 -4.85 -6.91 -18.84
C LEU A 77 -3.91 -8.06 -19.16
N LEU A 78 -2.63 -7.76 -19.38
CA LEU A 78 -1.60 -8.71 -19.78
C LEU A 78 -0.78 -9.18 -18.58
N ASP A 79 -0.69 -10.49 -18.37
CA ASP A 79 0.29 -11.08 -17.44
C ASP A 79 0.90 -12.36 -18.00
N THR A 80 2.04 -12.74 -17.46
CA THR A 80 2.81 -13.93 -17.81
C THR A 80 2.16 -15.25 -17.42
N ALA A 81 1.10 -15.24 -16.61
CA ALA A 81 0.43 -16.44 -16.09
C ALA A 81 -1.08 -16.23 -15.99
N ALA A 82 -1.81 -17.33 -15.79
CA ALA A 82 -3.21 -17.24 -15.35
C ALA A 82 -3.29 -16.51 -13.98
N TYR A 83 -4.38 -15.79 -13.74
CA TYR A 83 -4.56 -15.05 -12.51
C TYR A 83 -5.07 -15.95 -11.36
N PRO A 84 -4.70 -15.64 -10.11
CA PRO A 84 -3.64 -14.70 -9.72
C PRO A 84 -2.24 -15.27 -10.04
N SER A 85 -1.33 -14.43 -10.54
CA SER A 85 0.02 -14.87 -10.92
C SER A 85 0.81 -15.37 -9.71
N PRO A 86 1.31 -16.62 -9.70
CA PRO A 86 1.91 -17.21 -8.50
C PRO A 86 3.19 -16.52 -8.05
N ARG A 87 3.82 -15.77 -8.97
CA ARG A 87 5.08 -15.04 -8.77
C ARG A 87 4.88 -13.62 -8.26
N ALA A 88 3.65 -13.09 -8.31
CA ALA A 88 3.37 -11.72 -7.91
C ALA A 88 3.45 -11.57 -6.39
N ALA A 89 3.98 -10.44 -5.91
CA ALA A 89 3.95 -10.09 -4.48
C ALA A 89 2.54 -10.05 -3.88
N SER A 90 1.55 -9.84 -4.75
CA SER A 90 0.13 -9.73 -4.43
C SER A 90 -0.62 -11.07 -4.39
N HIS A 91 -0.02 -12.14 -4.91
CA HIS A 91 -0.45 -13.51 -4.67
C HIS A 91 0.19 -13.95 -3.36
N ASP A 92 -0.57 -14.09 -2.28
CA ASP A 92 -0.04 -14.50 -0.97
C ASP A 92 -1.19 -15.16 -0.18
N ILE A 93 -0.87 -15.95 0.84
CA ILE A 93 -1.88 -16.59 1.70
C ILE A 93 -2.72 -15.51 2.40
N ASN A 94 -2.06 -14.47 2.88
CA ASN A 94 -2.70 -13.30 3.48
C ASN A 94 -1.77 -12.08 3.48
N LYS A 95 -2.32 -10.88 3.70
CA LYS A 95 -1.57 -9.64 3.87
C LYS A 95 -2.21 -8.78 4.97
N ILE A 96 -1.40 -7.98 5.65
CA ILE A 96 -1.86 -7.05 6.69
C ILE A 96 -2.71 -5.94 6.04
N VAL A 97 -3.91 -5.73 6.58
CA VAL A 97 -4.81 -4.64 6.22
C VAL A 97 -4.98 -3.76 7.45
N ARG A 98 -4.34 -2.60 7.42
CA ARG A 98 -4.24 -1.67 8.57
C ARG A 98 -4.30 -0.21 8.12
N ASP A 99 -4.84 0.65 8.96
CA ASP A 99 -5.05 2.08 8.69
C ASP A 99 -4.17 3.04 9.50
N ASP A 100 -3.34 2.53 10.42
CA ASP A 100 -2.42 3.34 11.23
C ASP A 100 -1.26 3.90 10.40
N TYR A 101 -1.21 5.20 10.16
CA TYR A 101 -0.12 5.84 9.45
C TYR A 101 0.26 7.17 10.10
N PRO A 102 1.53 7.43 10.42
CA PRO A 102 1.96 8.79 10.72
C PRO A 102 1.85 9.71 9.48
N ASP A 103 1.93 9.13 8.28
CA ASP A 103 1.77 9.83 7.01
C ASP A 103 0.28 9.99 6.66
N MET A 104 -0.19 11.25 6.72
CA MET A 104 -1.58 11.63 6.52
C MET A 104 -2.11 11.30 5.12
N LEU A 105 -1.27 11.29 4.10
CA LEU A 105 -1.68 10.97 2.73
C LEU A 105 -2.11 9.50 2.63
N TYR A 106 -1.32 8.58 3.20
CA TYR A 106 -1.70 7.17 3.24
C TYR A 106 -2.81 6.87 4.24
N MET A 107 -2.90 7.61 5.35
CA MET A 107 -4.04 7.48 6.26
C MET A 107 -5.36 7.82 5.53
N ARG A 108 -5.42 8.92 4.76
CA ARG A 108 -6.61 9.28 3.96
C ARG A 108 -6.99 8.19 2.94
N MET A 109 -6.01 7.57 2.29
CA MET A 109 -6.28 6.44 1.41
C MET A 109 -6.91 5.25 2.16
N MET A 110 -6.39 4.94 3.36
CA MET A 110 -6.95 3.85 4.17
C MET A 110 -8.31 4.17 4.76
N GLU A 111 -8.60 5.45 5.05
CA GLU A 111 -9.94 5.89 5.43
C GLU A 111 -10.98 5.54 4.36
N LYS A 112 -10.62 5.65 3.07
CA LYS A 112 -11.45 5.19 1.94
C LYS A 112 -11.45 3.66 1.78
N ALA A 113 -10.31 2.99 2.00
CA ALA A 113 -10.17 1.56 1.77
C ALA A 113 -10.82 0.67 2.85
N MET A 114 -10.75 1.07 4.13
CA MET A 114 -11.26 0.25 5.25
C MET A 114 -12.78 -0.02 5.17
N PRO A 115 -13.64 0.96 4.83
CA PRO A 115 -15.07 0.69 4.59
C PRO A 115 -15.30 -0.35 3.49
N MET A 116 -14.48 -0.33 2.42
CA MET A 116 -14.58 -1.30 1.33
C MET A 116 -14.22 -2.70 1.84
N TRP A 117 -13.11 -2.85 2.56
CA TRP A 117 -12.73 -4.13 3.17
C TRP A 117 -13.79 -4.69 4.12
N ARG A 118 -14.46 -3.83 4.89
CA ARG A 118 -15.45 -4.27 5.90
C ARG A 118 -16.82 -4.60 5.31
N SER A 119 -17.22 -3.90 4.25
CA SER A 119 -18.64 -3.84 3.86
C SER A 119 -18.91 -4.12 2.39
N ASN A 120 -17.94 -3.97 1.49
CA ASN A 120 -18.17 -4.20 0.06
C ASN A 120 -18.13 -5.69 -0.26
N ASP A 121 -19.12 -6.19 -1.00
CA ASP A 121 -19.29 -7.62 -1.31
C ASP A 121 -18.10 -8.24 -2.07
N LEU A 122 -17.32 -7.44 -2.79
CA LEU A 122 -16.12 -7.92 -3.50
C LEU A 122 -14.97 -8.22 -2.54
N TYR A 123 -14.86 -7.48 -1.42
CA TYR A 123 -13.68 -7.49 -0.55
C TYR A 123 -13.96 -8.14 0.82
N LYS A 124 -15.14 -7.87 1.37
CA LYS A 124 -15.60 -8.38 2.68
C LYS A 124 -15.42 -9.88 2.88
N PRO A 125 -15.67 -10.76 1.89
CA PRO A 125 -15.51 -12.20 2.08
C PRO A 125 -14.08 -12.64 2.46
N PHE A 126 -13.08 -11.81 2.15
CA PHE A 126 -11.68 -12.15 2.32
C PHE A 126 -11.01 -11.39 3.47
N TYR A 127 -11.69 -10.42 4.08
CA TYR A 127 -11.15 -9.60 5.16
C TYR A 127 -11.53 -10.14 6.54
N HIS A 128 -10.55 -10.13 7.43
CA HIS A 128 -10.65 -10.68 8.78
C HIS A 128 -10.16 -9.60 9.76
N GLN A 129 -11.09 -8.98 10.49
CA GLN A 129 -10.80 -7.97 11.50
C GLN A 129 -10.37 -8.64 12.82
N THR A 130 -9.12 -9.10 12.87
CA THR A 130 -8.54 -9.81 14.03
C THR A 130 -7.83 -8.89 15.02
N GLY A 131 -7.72 -7.60 14.70
CA GLY A 131 -6.85 -6.65 15.36
C GLY A 131 -5.38 -6.81 14.97
N MET A 132 -4.57 -5.85 15.38
CA MET A 132 -3.14 -5.83 15.14
C MET A 132 -2.39 -5.24 16.33
N LEU A 133 -1.28 -5.88 16.69
CA LEU A 133 -0.25 -5.40 17.58
C LEU A 133 0.93 -4.88 16.77
N ARG A 134 1.52 -3.76 17.21
CA ARG A 134 2.78 -3.25 16.68
C ARG A 134 3.76 -3.00 17.81
N ALA A 135 4.74 -3.89 17.94
CA ALA A 135 5.87 -3.74 18.85
C ALA A 135 6.95 -2.92 18.15
N ASP A 136 7.08 -1.64 18.50
CA ASP A 136 7.95 -0.69 17.81
C ASP A 136 8.58 0.26 18.83
N PRO A 137 9.93 0.36 18.91
CA PRO A 137 10.60 1.25 19.84
C PRO A 137 10.64 2.71 19.40
N SER A 138 10.11 3.03 18.20
CA SER A 138 9.94 4.40 17.71
C SER A 138 8.61 5.00 18.15
N ASN A 139 8.40 6.29 17.86
CA ASN A 139 7.16 7.01 18.13
C ASN A 139 6.03 6.75 17.10
N PHE A 140 6.09 5.64 16.35
CA PHE A 140 5.13 5.35 15.29
C PHE A 140 3.68 5.28 15.81
N GLY A 141 3.48 4.64 16.97
CA GLY A 141 2.16 4.43 17.54
C GLY A 141 1.50 5.75 17.96
N GLU A 142 2.23 6.56 18.71
CA GLU A 142 1.78 7.88 19.16
C GLU A 142 1.54 8.82 17.98
N ALA A 143 2.43 8.81 16.99
CA ALA A 143 2.27 9.62 15.78
C ALA A 143 1.05 9.19 14.95
N SER A 144 0.76 7.89 14.86
CA SER A 144 -0.44 7.38 14.19
C SER A 144 -1.73 7.75 14.93
N ILE A 145 -1.73 7.69 16.26
CA ILE A 145 -2.86 8.13 17.10
C ILE A 145 -3.08 9.65 16.95
N ALA A 146 -2.01 10.44 16.88
CA ALA A 146 -2.10 11.87 16.64
C ALA A 146 -2.69 12.17 15.25
N ALA A 147 -2.24 11.46 14.21
CA ALA A 147 -2.77 11.59 12.85
C ALA A 147 -4.28 11.27 12.77
N TYR A 148 -4.75 10.22 13.45
CA TYR A 148 -6.19 9.93 13.53
C TYR A 148 -6.99 11.09 14.13
N LYS A 149 -6.48 11.69 15.23
CA LYS A 149 -7.13 12.83 15.88
C LYS A 149 -7.18 14.05 14.96
N GLU A 150 -6.10 14.31 14.21
CA GLU A 150 -6.03 15.42 13.26
C GLU A 150 -7.01 15.27 12.10
N LEU A 151 -7.19 14.05 11.57
CA LEU A 151 -8.20 13.76 10.54
C LEU A 151 -9.63 13.61 11.10
N GLY A 152 -9.81 13.62 12.42
CA GLY A 152 -11.12 13.38 13.04
C GLY A 152 -11.63 11.94 12.86
N ILE A 153 -10.74 10.98 12.64
CA ILE A 153 -11.08 9.57 12.46
C ILE A 153 -11.16 8.90 13.84
N ASP A 154 -12.35 8.46 14.22
CA ASP A 154 -12.55 7.69 15.45
C ASP A 154 -12.04 6.25 15.30
N ARG A 155 -11.10 5.85 16.16
CA ARG A 155 -10.46 4.53 16.19
C ARG A 155 -10.18 4.11 17.61
N LYS A 156 -10.38 2.82 17.89
CA LYS A 156 -10.16 2.22 19.21
C LYS A 156 -8.70 1.81 19.44
N CYS A 157 -7.76 2.54 18.87
CA CYS A 157 -6.34 2.26 18.97
C CYS A 157 -5.81 2.71 20.35
N GLU A 158 -5.03 1.87 21.01
CA GLU A 158 -4.52 2.11 22.36
C GLU A 158 -3.09 1.57 22.53
N MET A 159 -2.34 2.13 23.48
CA MET A 159 -1.09 1.54 23.95
C MET A 159 -1.42 0.56 25.07
N LEU A 160 -1.02 -0.70 24.91
CA LEU A 160 -1.16 -1.73 25.94
C LEU A 160 0.18 -1.97 26.60
N SER A 161 0.20 -2.18 27.91
CA SER A 161 1.43 -2.63 28.56
C SER A 161 1.85 -4.01 28.06
N VAL A 162 3.16 -4.29 28.00
CA VAL A 162 3.67 -5.62 27.63
C VAL A 162 3.08 -6.72 28.52
N ASP A 163 2.89 -6.44 29.80
CA ASP A 163 2.27 -7.38 30.75
C ASP A 163 0.82 -7.74 30.39
N GLU A 164 0.03 -6.80 29.87
CA GLU A 164 -1.31 -7.06 29.37
C GLU A 164 -1.27 -7.89 28.09
N VAL A 165 -0.36 -7.56 27.16
CA VAL A 165 -0.19 -8.33 25.91
C VAL A 165 0.16 -9.79 26.19
N ARG A 166 1.06 -10.05 27.14
CA ARG A 166 1.45 -11.40 27.57
C ARG A 166 0.29 -12.23 28.12
N LYS A 167 -0.71 -11.60 28.74
CA LYS A 167 -1.87 -12.26 29.37
C LYS A 167 -3.06 -12.42 28.41
N ARG A 168 -3.23 -11.53 27.45
CA ARG A 168 -4.31 -11.56 26.46
C ARG A 168 -4.10 -12.68 25.42
N TRP A 169 -5.12 -12.92 24.60
CA TRP A 169 -5.10 -13.89 23.49
C TRP A 169 -4.59 -15.27 23.91
N ASN A 170 -5.16 -15.80 24.99
CA ASN A 170 -4.83 -17.12 25.56
C ASN A 170 -3.36 -17.28 25.96
N GLY A 171 -2.66 -16.18 26.24
CA GLY A 171 -1.25 -16.21 26.64
C GLY A 171 -0.29 -16.62 25.52
N VAL A 172 -0.67 -16.47 24.25
CA VAL A 172 0.21 -16.78 23.11
C VAL A 172 1.51 -15.97 23.14
N PHE A 173 1.48 -14.76 23.70
CA PHE A 173 2.66 -13.91 23.82
C PHE A 173 3.41 -14.07 25.15
N ALA A 174 3.05 -15.02 26.01
CA ALA A 174 3.58 -15.14 27.37
C ALA A 174 5.11 -15.15 27.42
N THR A 175 5.76 -15.78 26.44
CA THR A 175 7.22 -15.89 26.31
C THR A 175 7.79 -15.14 25.09
N ALA A 176 6.99 -14.33 24.40
CA ALA A 176 7.46 -13.55 23.27
C ALA A 176 8.55 -12.55 23.71
N ASN A 177 9.54 -12.31 22.85
CA ASN A 177 10.59 -11.34 23.11
C ASN A 177 10.14 -9.95 22.66
N PHE A 178 9.87 -9.07 23.62
CA PHE A 178 9.53 -7.67 23.37
C PHE A 178 10.67 -6.70 23.74
N GLU A 179 11.90 -7.22 23.90
CA GLU A 179 13.06 -6.46 24.40
C GLU A 179 12.69 -5.67 25.67
N ASP A 180 13.09 -4.39 25.73
CA ASP A 180 12.85 -3.47 26.83
C ASP A 180 11.59 -2.61 26.60
N LEU A 181 10.68 -3.00 25.69
CA LEU A 181 9.43 -2.26 25.49
C LEU A 181 8.56 -2.32 26.76
N GLU A 182 7.99 -1.18 27.12
CA GLU A 182 6.99 -1.08 28.19
C GLU A 182 5.58 -1.23 27.64
N GLU A 183 5.33 -0.69 26.43
CA GLU A 183 4.02 -0.66 25.79
C GLU A 183 4.09 -1.10 24.32
N ILE A 184 2.95 -1.57 23.80
CA ILE A 184 2.75 -2.04 22.43
C ILE A 184 1.44 -1.43 21.91
N LEU A 185 1.49 -0.86 20.71
CA LEU A 185 0.29 -0.33 20.06
C LEU A 185 -0.66 -1.49 19.69
N TYR A 186 -1.92 -1.37 20.07
CA TYR A 186 -2.99 -2.27 19.67
C TYR A 186 -4.09 -1.52 18.93
N ASN A 187 -4.39 -1.98 17.70
CA ASN A 187 -5.53 -1.50 16.93
C ASN A 187 -6.51 -2.67 16.70
N PRO A 188 -7.70 -2.67 17.33
CA PRO A 188 -8.69 -3.75 17.18
C PRO A 188 -9.50 -3.66 15.88
N ASP A 189 -9.44 -2.52 15.17
CA ASP A 189 -10.29 -2.23 14.02
C ASP A 189 -9.66 -2.67 12.69
N VAL A 190 -8.50 -3.32 12.75
CA VAL A 190 -7.70 -3.76 11.59
C VAL A 190 -7.49 -5.28 11.61
N GLY A 191 -6.73 -5.82 10.66
CA GLY A 191 -6.40 -7.24 10.64
C GLY A 191 -5.69 -7.66 9.37
N PHE A 192 -6.20 -8.69 8.71
CA PHE A 192 -5.62 -9.21 7.48
C PHE A 192 -6.68 -9.52 6.43
N ALA A 193 -6.26 -9.74 5.19
CA ALA A 193 -7.12 -10.34 4.18
C ALA A 193 -6.41 -11.48 3.43
N GLU A 194 -7.17 -12.45 2.95
CA GLU A 194 -6.71 -13.57 2.13
C GLU A 194 -6.37 -13.08 0.72
N ALA A 195 -5.06 -12.98 0.43
CA ALA A 195 -4.59 -12.01 -0.55
C ALA A 195 -4.75 -12.48 -2.00
N ASP A 196 -4.40 -13.73 -2.26
CA ASP A 196 -4.64 -14.40 -3.54
C ASP A 196 -6.12 -14.42 -3.92
N LYS A 197 -7.01 -14.73 -2.98
CA LYS A 197 -8.46 -14.81 -3.19
C LYS A 197 -9.07 -13.44 -3.48
N ALA A 198 -8.71 -12.42 -2.71
CA ALA A 198 -9.17 -11.05 -2.95
C ALA A 198 -8.69 -10.54 -4.32
N LEU A 199 -7.41 -10.79 -4.68
CA LEU A 199 -6.89 -10.43 -5.99
C LEU A 199 -7.62 -11.16 -7.13
N ALA A 200 -7.85 -12.45 -6.98
CA ALA A 200 -8.59 -13.25 -7.96
C ALA A 200 -10.01 -12.69 -8.18
N ALA A 201 -10.70 -12.34 -7.10
CA ALA A 201 -12.04 -11.75 -7.16
C ALA A 201 -12.05 -10.40 -7.90
N VAL A 202 -11.06 -9.53 -7.66
CA VAL A 202 -10.91 -8.25 -8.37
C VAL A 202 -10.69 -8.47 -9.87
N VAL A 203 -9.80 -9.39 -10.25
CA VAL A 203 -9.56 -9.70 -11.67
C VAL A 203 -10.83 -10.25 -12.32
N GLN A 204 -11.55 -11.16 -11.65
CA GLN A 204 -12.83 -11.69 -12.13
C GLN A 204 -13.89 -10.59 -12.28
N ALA A 205 -13.97 -9.65 -11.33
CA ALA A 205 -14.87 -8.52 -11.39
C ALA A 205 -14.56 -7.57 -12.57
N GLY A 206 -13.29 -7.45 -12.95
CA GLY A 206 -12.85 -6.75 -14.16
C GLY A 206 -13.28 -7.49 -15.42
N ILE A 207 -13.01 -8.80 -15.51
CA ILE A 207 -13.41 -9.64 -16.66
C ILE A 207 -14.92 -9.62 -16.86
N ALA A 208 -15.71 -9.69 -15.79
CA ALA A 208 -17.17 -9.59 -15.84
C ALA A 208 -17.67 -8.24 -16.40
N ARG A 209 -16.80 -7.21 -16.44
CA ARG A 209 -17.05 -5.90 -17.04
C ARG A 209 -16.39 -5.73 -18.42
N GLY A 210 -15.85 -6.80 -19.00
CA GLY A 210 -15.28 -6.78 -20.34
C GLY A 210 -13.77 -6.53 -20.41
N VAL A 211 -13.05 -6.55 -19.29
CA VAL A 211 -11.57 -6.60 -19.33
C VAL A 211 -11.14 -7.88 -20.05
N GLU A 212 -10.32 -7.73 -21.08
CA GLU A 212 -9.68 -8.85 -21.77
C GLU A 212 -8.43 -9.28 -21.00
N TYR A 213 -8.44 -10.47 -20.39
CA TYR A 213 -7.25 -11.01 -19.73
C TYR A 213 -6.41 -11.81 -20.73
N VAL A 214 -5.15 -11.40 -20.93
CA VAL A 214 -4.22 -12.04 -21.86
C VAL A 214 -3.07 -12.67 -21.09
N VAL A 215 -2.86 -13.97 -21.31
CA VAL A 215 -1.65 -14.66 -20.86
C VAL A 215 -0.57 -14.49 -21.92
N GLY A 216 0.45 -13.69 -21.61
CA GLY A 216 1.55 -13.39 -22.52
C GLY A 216 2.70 -12.70 -21.81
N GLU A 217 3.88 -12.75 -22.42
CA GLU A 217 5.06 -12.06 -21.91
C GLU A 217 5.38 -10.89 -22.84
N MET A 218 5.34 -9.67 -22.27
CA MET A 218 5.84 -8.48 -22.95
C MET A 218 7.33 -8.64 -23.26
N ASP A 219 7.71 -8.22 -24.45
CA ASP A 219 9.09 -8.08 -24.88
C ASP A 219 9.55 -6.61 -24.80
N THR A 220 8.90 -5.72 -25.55
CA THR A 220 9.25 -4.29 -25.61
C THR A 220 8.00 -3.43 -25.71
N LEU A 221 8.10 -2.14 -25.39
CA LEU A 221 7.10 -1.14 -25.76
C LEU A 221 7.05 -1.01 -27.29
N ALA A 222 5.86 -0.78 -27.84
CA ALA A 222 5.69 -0.40 -29.24
C ALA A 222 5.67 1.13 -29.35
N PHE A 223 6.50 1.69 -30.23
CA PHE A 223 6.61 3.14 -30.44
C PHE A 223 6.04 3.55 -31.80
N GLY A 224 5.34 4.69 -31.82
CA GLY A 224 4.91 5.37 -33.03
C GLY A 224 6.03 6.14 -33.71
N LEU A 225 5.71 6.78 -34.83
CA LEU A 225 6.67 7.54 -35.65
C LEU A 225 7.28 8.74 -34.92
N GLU A 226 6.60 9.27 -33.90
CA GLU A 226 7.02 10.44 -33.12
C GLU A 226 7.62 10.03 -31.75
N GLY A 227 7.81 8.72 -31.51
CA GLY A 227 8.36 8.19 -30.27
C GLY A 227 7.35 8.02 -29.13
N GLN A 228 6.07 8.30 -29.37
CA GLN A 228 4.96 8.02 -28.45
C GLN A 228 4.75 6.51 -28.28
N CYS A 229 4.34 6.08 -27.10
CA CYS A 229 3.99 4.68 -26.85
C CYS A 229 2.58 4.38 -27.35
N ILE A 230 2.45 3.36 -28.18
CA ILE A 230 1.20 2.98 -28.86
C ILE A 230 0.76 1.54 -28.56
N GLY A 231 1.46 0.86 -27.65
CA GLY A 231 1.20 -0.53 -27.32
C GLY A 231 2.40 -1.28 -26.77
N VAL A 232 2.33 -2.61 -26.79
CA VAL A 232 3.39 -3.52 -26.37
C VAL A 232 3.61 -4.64 -27.38
N ASN A 233 4.87 -4.97 -27.64
CA ASN A 233 5.27 -6.15 -28.37
C ASN A 233 5.41 -7.32 -27.40
N LEU A 234 5.01 -8.51 -27.83
CA LEU A 234 5.05 -9.75 -27.07
C LEU A 234 6.21 -10.63 -27.55
N LYS A 235 6.76 -11.47 -26.67
CA LYS A 235 7.84 -12.41 -27.02
C LYS A 235 7.44 -13.44 -28.08
N ASN A 236 6.15 -13.65 -28.30
CA ASN A 236 5.65 -14.53 -29.35
C ASN A 236 5.55 -13.85 -30.73
N GLY A 237 5.99 -12.59 -30.86
CA GLY A 237 5.97 -11.80 -32.08
C GLY A 237 4.66 -11.04 -32.34
N GLY A 238 3.66 -11.16 -31.45
CA GLY A 238 2.44 -10.36 -31.51
C GLY A 238 2.62 -8.95 -30.95
N THR A 239 1.69 -8.06 -31.28
CA THR A 239 1.62 -6.70 -30.73
C THR A 239 0.21 -6.41 -30.23
N ILE A 240 0.09 -5.82 -29.05
CA ILE A 240 -1.18 -5.31 -28.49
C ILE A 240 -1.12 -3.79 -28.58
N MET A 241 -2.00 -3.21 -29.39
CA MET A 241 -2.09 -1.76 -29.59
C MET A 241 -3.12 -1.14 -28.64
N ALA A 242 -2.87 0.07 -28.16
CA ALA A 242 -3.80 0.83 -27.33
C ALA A 242 -3.50 2.33 -27.37
N ASP A 243 -4.46 3.16 -26.98
CA ASP A 243 -4.27 4.61 -26.87
C ASP A 243 -3.29 4.97 -25.74
N LYS A 244 -3.29 4.17 -24.66
CA LYS A 244 -2.41 4.33 -23.50
C LYS A 244 -1.88 2.97 -23.04
N VAL A 245 -0.66 2.97 -22.49
CA VAL A 245 0.01 1.80 -21.90
C VAL A 245 0.31 2.07 -20.44
N LEU A 246 -0.12 1.19 -19.55
CA LEU A 246 0.22 1.23 -18.12
C LEU A 246 1.18 0.09 -17.75
N MET A 247 2.36 0.46 -17.27
CA MET A 247 3.33 -0.47 -16.68
C MET A 247 3.04 -0.67 -15.19
N ALA A 248 2.29 -1.72 -14.85
CA ALA A 248 1.96 -2.16 -13.49
C ALA A 248 2.77 -3.40 -13.06
N THR A 249 4.04 -3.44 -13.45
CA THR A 249 4.89 -4.63 -13.46
C THR A 249 5.73 -4.84 -12.18
N GLY A 250 5.48 -4.07 -11.12
CA GLY A 250 6.14 -4.19 -9.82
C GLY A 250 7.67 -4.22 -9.94
N ALA A 251 8.32 -5.22 -9.35
CA ALA A 251 9.78 -5.41 -9.37
C ALA A 251 10.39 -5.57 -10.78
N ARG A 252 9.58 -5.68 -11.85
CA ARG A 252 10.03 -5.80 -13.25
C ARG A 252 9.87 -4.51 -14.05
N THR A 253 9.43 -3.41 -13.44
CA THR A 253 9.24 -2.13 -14.14
C THR A 253 10.52 -1.63 -14.80
N GLU A 254 11.62 -1.52 -14.04
CA GLU A 254 12.89 -1.05 -14.59
C GLU A 254 13.43 -1.91 -15.74
N PRO A 255 13.58 -3.24 -15.59
CA PRO A 255 14.13 -4.05 -16.69
C PRO A 255 13.27 -4.01 -17.95
N LEU A 256 11.94 -3.93 -17.84
CA LEU A 256 11.06 -3.85 -19.02
C LEU A 256 11.16 -2.48 -19.72
N LEU A 257 11.27 -1.37 -18.98
CA LEU A 257 11.52 -0.06 -19.55
C LEU A 257 12.90 0.00 -20.23
N ALA A 258 13.92 -0.52 -19.56
CA ALA A 258 15.28 -0.58 -20.06
C ALA A 258 15.41 -1.44 -21.32
N GLN A 259 14.76 -2.62 -21.35
CA GLN A 259 14.71 -3.49 -22.53
C GLN A 259 14.01 -2.85 -23.72
N SER A 260 13.00 -2.02 -23.47
CA SER A 260 12.23 -1.36 -24.52
C SER A 260 13.01 -0.28 -25.25
N ALA A 261 13.95 0.39 -24.58
CA ALA A 261 14.79 1.41 -25.19
C ALA A 261 16.20 1.45 -24.56
N PRO A 262 17.07 0.47 -24.85
CA PRO A 262 18.33 0.28 -24.11
C PRO A 262 19.27 1.49 -24.10
N GLU A 263 19.32 2.20 -25.24
CA GLU A 263 20.16 3.39 -25.43
C GLU A 263 19.49 4.69 -24.93
N ASN A 264 18.19 4.68 -24.66
CA ASN A 264 17.45 5.86 -24.21
C ASN A 264 17.24 5.84 -22.69
N LYS A 265 18.25 6.31 -21.95
CA LYS A 265 18.20 6.39 -20.48
C LYS A 265 17.09 7.28 -19.92
N GLN A 266 16.50 8.16 -20.72
CA GLN A 266 15.36 8.98 -20.28
C GLN A 266 14.08 8.15 -20.11
N LEU A 267 14.01 6.97 -20.74
CA LEU A 267 12.91 6.02 -20.58
C LEU A 267 13.04 5.10 -19.36
N HIS A 268 14.22 5.03 -18.76
CA HIS A 268 14.52 4.10 -17.69
C HIS A 268 14.04 4.70 -16.36
N ALA A 269 13.45 3.88 -15.48
CA ALA A 269 13.17 4.30 -14.12
C ALA A 269 14.49 4.55 -13.35
N GLY A 270 15.51 3.74 -13.61
CA GLY A 270 16.84 3.87 -13.01
C GLY A 270 16.80 3.81 -11.48
N ASP A 271 17.39 4.81 -10.82
CA ASP A 271 17.47 4.91 -9.35
C ASP A 271 16.12 5.15 -8.65
N ARG A 272 15.03 5.33 -9.40
CA ARG A 272 13.68 5.56 -8.87
C ARG A 272 13.04 4.29 -8.33
N VAL A 273 13.42 3.13 -8.86
CA VAL A 273 12.82 1.84 -8.52
C VAL A 273 13.90 0.78 -8.38
N LEU A 274 13.94 0.13 -7.24
CA LEU A 274 14.82 -1.00 -6.97
C LEU A 274 13.99 -2.28 -6.78
N ALA A 275 14.28 -3.31 -7.56
CA ALA A 275 13.70 -4.63 -7.31
C ALA A 275 14.30 -5.20 -6.02
N THR A 276 13.44 -5.56 -5.08
CA THR A 276 13.87 -6.08 -3.78
C THR A 276 13.04 -7.29 -3.38
N GLY A 277 13.69 -8.34 -2.88
CA GLY A 277 13.06 -9.53 -2.33
C GLY A 277 12.91 -9.44 -0.81
N ALA A 278 11.85 -10.02 -0.26
CA ALA A 278 11.65 -10.27 1.17
C ALA A 278 11.17 -11.70 1.40
N ILE A 279 11.39 -12.25 2.59
CA ILE A 279 11.11 -13.68 2.87
C ILE A 279 9.75 -13.81 3.54
N SER A 280 8.95 -14.75 3.06
CA SER A 280 7.72 -15.21 3.71
C SER A 280 7.80 -16.72 3.92
N PHE A 281 7.18 -17.20 4.99
CA PHE A 281 7.12 -18.61 5.31
C PHE A 281 5.86 -18.91 6.11
N PHE A 282 5.43 -20.17 6.16
CA PHE A 282 4.30 -20.56 6.99
C PHE A 282 4.51 -21.93 7.62
N ALA A 283 3.79 -22.15 8.71
CA ALA A 283 3.68 -23.42 9.40
C ALA A 283 2.21 -23.77 9.60
N LYS A 284 1.94 -25.02 9.99
CA LYS A 284 0.58 -25.49 10.28
C LYS A 284 0.45 -25.91 11.75
N LEU A 285 -0.55 -25.36 12.40
CA LEU A 285 -0.89 -25.66 13.78
C LEU A 285 -2.03 -26.67 13.86
N HIS A 286 -1.95 -27.56 14.84
CA HIS A 286 -2.94 -28.62 15.07
C HIS A 286 -3.39 -28.67 16.54
N GLY A 287 -4.50 -29.37 16.79
CA GLY A 287 -4.98 -29.68 18.14
C GLY A 287 -5.13 -28.48 19.07
N GLU A 288 -4.68 -28.63 20.31
CA GLU A 288 -4.75 -27.59 21.35
C GLU A 288 -3.99 -26.31 20.97
N LYS A 289 -2.87 -26.45 20.25
CA LYS A 289 -2.07 -25.29 19.83
C LYS A 289 -2.83 -24.44 18.81
N LYS A 290 -3.50 -25.07 17.83
CA LYS A 290 -4.40 -24.38 16.91
C LYS A 290 -5.51 -23.63 17.66
N ALA A 291 -6.14 -24.28 18.65
CA ALA A 291 -7.20 -23.67 19.45
C ALA A 291 -6.71 -22.47 20.25
N LYS A 292 -5.50 -22.55 20.83
CA LYS A 292 -4.87 -21.45 21.57
C LYS A 292 -4.68 -20.21 20.69
N PHE A 293 -4.32 -20.40 19.42
CA PHE A 293 -4.04 -19.34 18.44
C PHE A 293 -5.28 -18.78 17.72
N ALA A 294 -6.49 -19.32 17.94
CA ALA A 294 -7.67 -19.06 17.12
C ALA A 294 -8.13 -17.58 17.02
N HIS A 295 -7.75 -16.73 17.97
CA HIS A 295 -8.13 -15.30 18.02
C HIS A 295 -6.93 -14.37 18.01
N LEU A 296 -5.79 -14.85 17.51
CA LEU A 296 -4.54 -14.11 17.50
C LEU A 296 -4.65 -12.87 16.59
N PRO A 297 -4.31 -11.66 17.07
CA PRO A 297 -4.16 -10.49 16.20
C PRO A 297 -2.92 -10.65 15.33
N VAL A 298 -2.83 -9.87 14.26
CA VAL A 298 -1.57 -9.72 13.53
C VAL A 298 -0.53 -9.09 14.47
N LEU A 299 0.72 -9.54 14.45
CA LEU A 299 1.83 -8.88 15.14
C LEU A 299 2.84 -8.35 14.11
N LYS A 300 3.06 -7.03 14.11
CA LYS A 300 4.21 -6.39 13.45
C LYS A 300 5.28 -6.10 14.48
N ASN A 301 6.42 -6.74 14.33
CA ASN A 301 7.58 -6.56 15.18
C ASN A 301 8.62 -5.68 14.49
N CYS A 302 8.93 -4.52 15.07
CA CYS A 302 9.88 -3.53 14.57
C CYS A 302 11.10 -3.36 15.49
N LEU A 303 11.31 -4.30 16.41
CA LEU A 303 12.44 -4.34 17.33
C LEU A 303 13.79 -4.43 16.62
N LYS A 304 14.86 -3.99 17.30
CA LYS A 304 16.21 -3.94 16.71
C LYS A 304 16.80 -5.33 16.52
N SER A 305 16.59 -6.24 17.48
CA SER A 305 17.09 -7.62 17.39
C SER A 305 16.41 -8.42 16.29
N LEU A 306 15.13 -8.13 16.04
CA LEU A 306 14.34 -8.81 15.03
C LEU A 306 13.21 -7.93 14.51
N LYS A 307 13.19 -7.72 13.19
CA LYS A 307 12.04 -7.18 12.47
C LYS A 307 11.33 -8.30 11.71
N GLY A 308 10.02 -8.38 11.83
CA GLY A 308 9.21 -9.39 11.17
C GLY A 308 7.74 -9.33 11.56
N GLU A 309 6.96 -10.21 10.96
CA GLU A 309 5.51 -10.23 11.12
C GLU A 309 5.05 -11.65 11.43
N GLY A 310 4.07 -11.77 12.34
CA GLY A 310 3.27 -12.96 12.56
C GLY A 310 1.82 -12.66 12.20
N MET A 311 1.27 -13.39 11.25
CA MET A 311 -0.12 -13.22 10.82
C MET A 311 -1.07 -13.96 11.76
N SER A 312 -2.34 -13.56 11.76
CA SER A 312 -3.40 -14.34 12.39
C SER A 312 -3.52 -15.71 11.72
N ILE A 313 -3.96 -16.71 12.49
CA ILE A 313 -4.16 -18.08 12.02
C ILE A 313 -5.37 -18.18 11.10
N LEU A 314 -5.26 -19.00 10.04
CA LEU A 314 -6.39 -19.37 9.19
C LEU A 314 -7.19 -20.52 9.81
N ALA A 315 -8.43 -20.68 9.33
CA ALA A 315 -9.36 -21.72 9.81
C ALA A 315 -8.79 -23.15 9.69
N ASP A 316 -7.90 -23.41 8.74
CA ASP A 316 -7.28 -24.72 8.53
C ASP A 316 -6.06 -24.97 9.46
N GLY A 317 -5.60 -23.94 10.19
CA GLY A 317 -4.44 -24.00 11.08
C GLY A 317 -3.17 -23.36 10.51
N THR A 318 -3.20 -22.87 9.27
CA THR A 318 -2.05 -22.20 8.65
C THR A 318 -1.76 -20.87 9.34
N ILE A 319 -0.50 -20.64 9.70
CA ILE A 319 -0.01 -19.36 10.24
C ILE A 319 1.21 -18.91 9.44
N LYS A 320 1.13 -17.70 8.87
CA LYS A 320 2.14 -17.13 7.98
C LYS A 320 2.99 -16.09 8.70
N PHE A 321 4.23 -15.97 8.29
CA PHE A 321 5.21 -15.03 8.80
C PHE A 321 5.94 -14.32 7.67
N ASN A 322 6.46 -13.14 7.98
CA ASN A 322 7.35 -12.39 7.11
C ASN A 322 8.62 -12.01 7.89
N CYS A 323 9.76 -12.10 7.22
CA CYS A 323 10.98 -11.46 7.69
C CYS A 323 11.02 -10.04 7.12
N ASP A 324 10.95 -9.03 7.98
CA ASP A 324 11.04 -7.63 7.56
C ASP A 324 12.50 -7.25 7.30
N MET A 325 13.02 -7.81 6.22
CA MET A 325 14.28 -7.46 5.60
C MET A 325 14.03 -7.46 4.10
N CYS A 326 14.76 -6.61 3.38
CA CYS A 326 14.81 -6.76 1.93
C CYS A 326 16.24 -6.91 1.43
N PHE A 327 16.37 -7.44 0.22
CA PHE A 327 17.66 -7.69 -0.42
C PHE A 327 17.52 -7.54 -1.93
N THR A 328 18.64 -7.27 -2.58
CA THR A 328 18.72 -7.16 -4.05
C THR A 328 19.07 -8.49 -4.69
N ASN A 329 19.12 -8.54 -6.01
CA ASN A 329 19.68 -9.64 -6.77
C ASN A 329 20.36 -9.10 -8.03
N TYR A 330 21.47 -8.40 -7.83
CA TYR A 330 22.20 -7.70 -8.89
C TYR A 330 22.82 -8.70 -9.88
N GLN A 331 22.36 -8.64 -11.11
CA GLN A 331 22.85 -9.44 -12.22
C GLN A 331 23.18 -8.53 -13.41
N ASP A 332 24.00 -9.03 -14.33
CA ASP A 332 24.24 -8.36 -15.60
C ASP A 332 22.96 -8.42 -16.45
N PHE A 333 22.52 -7.27 -16.94
CA PHE A 333 21.33 -7.17 -17.77
C PHE A 333 21.71 -6.99 -19.23
N ALA A 334 21.48 -8.05 -20.01
CA ALA A 334 21.97 -8.15 -21.38
C ALA A 334 21.52 -7.01 -22.29
N ALA A 335 20.31 -6.46 -22.09
CA ALA A 335 19.79 -5.42 -22.99
C ALA A 335 20.59 -4.12 -22.92
N THR A 336 21.07 -3.72 -21.74
CA THR A 336 21.83 -2.46 -21.55
C THR A 336 23.31 -2.69 -21.23
N GLY A 337 23.72 -3.91 -20.88
CA GLY A 337 25.06 -4.22 -20.38
C GLY A 337 25.32 -3.73 -18.95
N GLU A 338 24.32 -3.19 -18.27
CA GLU A 338 24.44 -2.68 -16.90
C GLU A 338 24.07 -3.74 -15.86
N ARG A 339 24.54 -3.54 -14.62
CA ARG A 339 24.07 -4.35 -13.48
C ARG A 339 22.79 -3.76 -12.90
N MET A 340 21.79 -4.61 -12.71
CA MET A 340 20.54 -4.25 -12.04
C MET A 340 20.03 -5.39 -11.17
N SER A 341 19.28 -5.04 -10.13
CA SER A 341 18.58 -6.02 -9.31
C SER A 341 17.40 -6.60 -10.08
N LEU A 342 17.36 -7.92 -10.25
CA LEU A 342 16.33 -8.60 -11.03
C LEU A 342 15.65 -9.69 -10.22
N PRO A 343 14.32 -9.78 -10.17
CA PRO A 343 13.64 -10.96 -9.66
C PRO A 343 14.07 -12.20 -10.47
N PRO A 344 14.53 -13.29 -9.83
CA PRO A 344 14.88 -14.51 -10.55
C PRO A 344 13.70 -15.02 -11.39
N SER A 345 14.01 -15.62 -12.55
CA SER A 345 13.01 -16.30 -13.39
C SER A 345 12.60 -17.66 -12.81
N ASP A 346 13.53 -18.36 -12.16
CA ASP A 346 13.31 -19.66 -11.53
C ASP A 346 12.19 -19.57 -10.46
N PRO A 347 11.07 -20.31 -10.62
CA PRO A 347 9.94 -20.28 -9.70
C PRO A 347 10.30 -20.60 -8.25
N LYS A 348 11.37 -21.35 -7.98
CA LYS A 348 11.77 -21.70 -6.61
C LYS A 348 12.10 -20.46 -5.76
N TYR A 349 12.48 -19.35 -6.40
CA TYR A 349 12.80 -18.10 -5.72
C TYR A 349 11.66 -17.08 -5.73
N ASN A 350 10.46 -17.44 -6.17
CA ASN A 350 9.36 -16.48 -6.23
C ASN A 350 7.96 -17.09 -6.07
N THR A 351 7.88 -18.41 -5.83
CA THR A 351 6.66 -19.16 -5.50
C THR A 351 6.86 -19.95 -4.20
N TRP A 352 5.76 -20.46 -3.63
CA TRP A 352 5.81 -21.33 -2.46
C TRP A 352 6.38 -22.70 -2.86
N ASN A 353 7.50 -23.12 -2.27
CA ASN A 353 8.27 -24.26 -2.77
C ASN A 353 8.62 -25.33 -1.71
N GLY A 354 7.88 -25.39 -0.61
CA GLY A 354 8.12 -26.37 0.45
C GLY A 354 9.47 -26.16 1.14
N ASN A 355 10.17 -27.25 1.47
CA ASN A 355 11.42 -27.24 2.23
C ASN A 355 12.71 -27.11 1.39
N ASP A 356 12.62 -27.05 0.06
CA ASP A 356 13.80 -26.85 -0.81
C ASP A 356 14.11 -25.35 -0.93
N PHE A 357 14.85 -24.81 0.04
CA PHE A 357 15.13 -23.38 0.13
C PHE A 357 16.54 -23.12 0.70
N LEU A 358 17.07 -21.92 0.45
CA LEU A 358 18.43 -21.53 0.84
C LEU A 358 18.60 -21.54 2.36
N ASP A 359 19.69 -22.14 2.85
CA ASP A 359 19.97 -22.31 4.27
C ASP A 359 20.05 -20.99 5.03
N PHE A 360 20.62 -19.95 4.40
CA PHE A 360 20.64 -18.60 4.98
C PHE A 360 19.23 -18.12 5.32
N PHE A 361 18.29 -18.29 4.39
CA PHE A 361 16.89 -17.87 4.59
C PHE A 361 16.13 -18.78 5.55
N LYS A 362 16.38 -20.09 5.54
CA LYS A 362 15.81 -21.01 6.53
C LYS A 362 16.22 -20.62 7.96
N LYS A 363 17.50 -20.32 8.17
CA LYS A 363 18.01 -19.84 9.47
C LYS A 363 17.34 -18.53 9.87
N ARG A 364 17.22 -17.57 8.95
CA ARG A 364 16.54 -16.30 9.22
C ARG A 364 15.06 -16.49 9.56
N ALA A 365 14.36 -17.33 8.81
CA ALA A 365 12.96 -17.66 9.07
C ALA A 365 12.79 -18.34 10.43
N GLN A 366 13.65 -19.29 10.80
CA GLN A 366 13.63 -19.94 12.10
C GLN A 366 13.83 -18.93 13.24
N MET A 367 14.79 -18.00 13.12
CA MET A 367 14.97 -16.93 14.09
C MET A 367 13.71 -16.06 14.26
N THR A 368 13.06 -15.71 13.14
CA THR A 368 11.79 -14.96 13.19
C THR A 368 10.70 -15.79 13.87
N PHE A 369 10.54 -17.04 13.47
CA PHE A 369 9.54 -17.96 13.97
C PHE A 369 9.64 -18.13 15.49
N ASP A 370 10.84 -18.40 16.00
CA ASP A 370 11.09 -18.63 17.43
C ASP A 370 10.87 -17.36 18.26
N SER A 371 11.16 -16.17 17.71
CA SER A 371 11.13 -14.93 18.50
C SER A 371 9.74 -14.31 18.62
N ILE A 372 8.92 -14.38 17.57
CA ILE A 372 7.62 -13.67 17.50
C ILE A 372 6.65 -14.15 18.59
N TYR A 373 6.64 -15.47 18.86
CA TYR A 373 5.76 -16.08 19.87
C TYR A 373 6.52 -16.88 20.96
N GLY A 374 7.85 -16.92 20.92
CA GLY A 374 8.67 -17.59 21.93
C GLY A 374 8.45 -19.10 21.98
N ASP A 375 8.31 -19.62 23.20
CA ASP A 375 8.16 -21.05 23.48
C ASP A 375 6.95 -21.70 22.80
N GLU A 376 5.94 -20.92 22.41
CA GLU A 376 4.80 -21.44 21.66
C GLU A 376 5.21 -22.07 20.31
N MET A 377 6.34 -21.68 19.73
CA MET A 377 6.82 -22.20 18.44
C MET A 377 7.71 -23.44 18.55
N LYS A 378 8.10 -23.83 19.77
CA LYS A 378 8.92 -25.03 19.98
C LYS A 378 8.25 -26.28 19.43
N GLY A 379 9.02 -27.07 18.68
CA GLY A 379 8.61 -28.35 18.11
C GLY A 379 7.67 -28.24 16.91
N ILE A 380 7.53 -27.05 16.31
CA ILE A 380 6.74 -26.85 15.09
C ILE A 380 7.71 -26.65 13.93
N GLU A 381 7.44 -27.35 12.83
CA GLU A 381 8.23 -27.22 11.61
C GLU A 381 7.58 -26.19 10.67
N ILE A 382 8.44 -25.41 10.01
CA ILE A 382 8.04 -24.55 8.90
C ILE A 382 7.80 -25.46 7.69
N GLU A 383 6.66 -25.32 7.02
CA GLU A 383 6.27 -26.20 5.91
C GLU A 383 6.73 -25.68 4.54
N SER A 384 6.75 -24.35 4.37
CA SER A 384 7.13 -23.75 3.10
C SER A 384 7.69 -22.35 3.27
N TYR A 385 8.56 -22.01 2.33
CA TYR A 385 9.17 -20.69 2.19
C TYR A 385 8.84 -20.09 0.83
N ARG A 386 9.09 -18.79 0.71
CA ARG A 386 9.03 -18.04 -0.54
C ARG A 386 9.81 -16.72 -0.42
N ILE A 387 10.39 -16.26 -1.53
CA ILE A 387 10.79 -14.85 -1.67
C ILE A 387 9.68 -14.09 -2.40
N CYS A 388 9.21 -13.02 -1.78
CA CYS A 388 8.27 -12.06 -2.35
C CYS A 388 9.08 -10.90 -2.96
N TRP A 389 8.98 -10.70 -4.27
CA TRP A 389 9.66 -9.61 -4.98
C TRP A 389 8.74 -8.41 -5.16
N ASP A 390 9.17 -7.25 -4.66
CA ASP A 390 8.48 -5.97 -4.80
C ASP A 390 9.42 -4.91 -5.39
N ALA A 391 8.84 -3.77 -5.78
CA ALA A 391 9.55 -2.57 -6.20
C ALA A 391 9.63 -1.58 -5.05
N SER A 392 10.85 -1.22 -4.64
CA SER A 392 11.10 -0.22 -3.62
C SER A 392 11.52 1.11 -4.25
N THR A 393 10.89 2.21 -3.87
CA THR A 393 11.35 3.57 -4.19
C THR A 393 12.22 4.14 -3.06
N PRO A 394 13.06 5.17 -3.32
CA PRO A 394 13.90 5.77 -2.29
C PRO A 394 13.15 6.33 -1.06
N THR A 395 11.90 6.77 -1.23
CA THR A 395 11.04 7.25 -0.12
C THR A 395 10.04 6.20 0.36
N HIS A 396 10.06 5.00 -0.22
CA HIS A 396 9.01 4.00 -0.07
C HIS A 396 7.61 4.46 -0.44
N ASP A 397 7.46 5.58 -1.14
CA ASP A 397 6.19 5.99 -1.75
C ASP A 397 5.91 5.22 -3.03
N PHE A 398 4.65 5.22 -3.45
CA PHE A 398 4.30 4.74 -4.78
C PHE A 398 4.92 5.61 -5.88
N LEU A 399 5.16 5.01 -7.05
CA LEU A 399 5.50 5.70 -8.28
C LEU A 399 4.33 5.51 -9.24
N ILE A 400 3.43 6.49 -9.26
CA ILE A 400 2.17 6.50 -10.03
C ILE A 400 2.15 7.80 -10.83
N THR A 401 2.52 7.71 -12.11
CA THR A 401 2.81 8.90 -12.94
C THR A 401 2.70 8.59 -14.43
N SER A 402 2.36 9.60 -15.22
CA SER A 402 2.68 9.60 -16.65
C SER A 402 4.19 9.63 -16.85
N HIS A 403 4.70 8.97 -17.87
CA HIS A 403 6.12 8.98 -18.19
C HIS A 403 6.51 10.32 -18.86
N PRO A 404 7.43 11.11 -18.29
CA PRO A 404 7.67 12.49 -18.74
C PRO A 404 8.37 12.61 -20.10
N HIS A 405 8.93 11.51 -20.61
CA HIS A 405 9.64 11.46 -21.89
C HIS A 405 9.01 10.51 -22.91
N CYS A 406 7.79 10.03 -22.66
CA CYS A 406 7.09 9.13 -23.58
C CYS A 406 5.59 9.32 -23.45
N GLU A 407 5.00 10.05 -24.40
CA GLU A 407 3.56 10.23 -24.46
C GLU A 407 2.86 8.86 -24.57
N GLY A 408 1.73 8.71 -23.90
CA GLY A 408 0.95 7.47 -23.90
C GLY A 408 1.45 6.39 -22.94
N LEU A 409 2.63 6.56 -22.34
CA LEU A 409 3.18 5.63 -21.35
C LEU A 409 2.94 6.11 -19.92
N TYR A 410 2.49 5.20 -19.07
CA TYR A 410 2.23 5.42 -17.66
C TYR A 410 2.91 4.34 -16.83
N VAL A 411 3.25 4.67 -15.59
CA VAL A 411 3.89 3.76 -14.64
C VAL A 411 3.10 3.78 -13.35
N ALA A 412 2.77 2.59 -12.83
CA ALA A 412 2.22 2.40 -11.49
C ALA A 412 2.98 1.26 -10.80
N THR A 413 3.95 1.62 -9.97
CA THR A 413 4.84 0.67 -9.28
C THR A 413 5.26 1.23 -7.91
N GLY A 414 6.29 0.67 -7.30
CA GLY A 414 6.81 1.18 -6.03
C GLY A 414 5.94 0.76 -4.86
N GLY A 415 5.43 -0.47 -4.88
CA GLY A 415 4.57 -0.98 -3.79
C GLY A 415 5.25 -0.94 -2.42
N SER A 416 6.60 -0.95 -2.40
CA SER A 416 7.44 -0.71 -1.22
C SER A 416 7.00 -1.47 0.03
N PHE A 417 6.56 -2.72 -0.19
CA PHE A 417 6.04 -3.64 0.81
C PHE A 417 4.84 -3.14 1.62
N HIS A 418 4.11 -2.13 1.12
CA HIS A 418 2.90 -1.62 1.79
C HIS A 418 1.70 -1.37 0.87
N GLY A 419 1.85 -1.55 -0.45
CA GLY A 419 0.81 -1.23 -1.44
C GLY A 419 -0.42 -2.15 -1.45
N TRP A 420 -0.31 -3.40 -0.97
CA TRP A 420 -1.37 -4.41 -1.18
C TRP A 420 -2.72 -4.05 -0.52
N LYS A 421 -2.69 -3.52 0.70
CA LYS A 421 -3.91 -3.17 1.45
C LYS A 421 -4.80 -2.12 0.76
N PHE A 422 -4.24 -1.39 -0.21
CA PHE A 422 -4.96 -0.41 -1.00
C PHE A 422 -5.69 -1.01 -2.19
N LEU A 423 -5.67 -2.35 -2.39
CA LEU A 423 -6.38 -3.04 -3.48
C LEU A 423 -7.79 -2.48 -3.76
N PRO A 424 -8.63 -2.14 -2.75
CA PRO A 424 -9.98 -1.66 -3.03
C PRO A 424 -10.08 -0.28 -3.66
N VAL A 425 -9.03 0.55 -3.57
CA VAL A 425 -9.07 1.96 -3.97
C VAL A 425 -7.93 2.36 -4.90
N ILE A 426 -6.81 1.65 -4.91
CA ILE A 426 -5.60 2.04 -5.66
C ILE A 426 -5.86 2.17 -7.15
N GLY A 427 -6.78 1.36 -7.69
CA GLY A 427 -7.20 1.43 -9.09
C GLY A 427 -7.83 2.78 -9.45
N ASP A 428 -8.62 3.37 -8.56
CA ASP A 428 -9.22 4.69 -8.78
C ASP A 428 -8.15 5.77 -8.82
N TYR A 429 -7.21 5.76 -7.88
CA TYR A 429 -6.10 6.72 -7.86
C TYR A 429 -5.24 6.65 -9.13
N ILE A 430 -4.96 5.44 -9.64
CA ILE A 430 -4.19 5.26 -10.87
C ILE A 430 -5.03 5.71 -12.09
N ALA A 431 -6.32 5.40 -12.14
CA ALA A 431 -7.20 5.84 -13.21
C ALA A 431 -7.36 7.37 -13.23
N ASP A 432 -7.51 8.01 -12.08
CA ASP A 432 -7.54 9.47 -11.91
C ASP A 432 -6.23 10.09 -12.43
N MET A 433 -5.09 9.49 -12.11
CA MET A 433 -3.78 9.93 -12.62
C MET A 433 -3.71 9.82 -14.15
N MET A 434 -4.17 8.70 -14.73
CA MET A 434 -4.17 8.51 -16.18
C MET A 434 -5.09 9.51 -16.90
N GLN A 435 -6.16 9.95 -16.22
CA GLN A 435 -7.14 10.92 -16.72
C GLN A 435 -6.81 12.38 -16.34
N GLY A 436 -5.68 12.63 -15.67
CA GLY A 436 -5.28 13.99 -15.28
C GLY A 436 -6.13 14.63 -14.18
N THR A 437 -6.86 13.83 -13.40
CA THR A 437 -7.79 14.29 -12.35
C THR A 437 -7.35 13.91 -10.94
N LEU A 438 -6.16 13.30 -10.78
CA LEU A 438 -5.60 12.98 -9.48
C LEU A 438 -5.30 14.26 -8.69
N ASP A 439 -5.77 14.30 -7.44
CA ASP A 439 -5.50 15.37 -6.48
C ASP A 439 -3.99 15.74 -6.41
N GLU A 440 -3.71 17.04 -6.30
CA GLU A 440 -2.36 17.63 -6.44
C GLU A 440 -1.35 17.05 -5.44
N ASP A 441 -1.76 16.80 -4.20
CA ASP A 441 -0.90 16.24 -3.15
C ASP A 441 -0.39 14.84 -3.50
N TYR A 442 -1.22 13.99 -4.11
CA TYR A 442 -0.81 12.68 -4.60
C TYR A 442 0.03 12.79 -5.87
N THR A 443 -0.34 13.68 -6.79
CA THR A 443 0.41 13.94 -8.02
C THR A 443 1.86 14.36 -7.71
N GLU A 444 2.05 15.28 -6.77
CA GLU A 444 3.38 15.70 -6.32
C GLU A 444 4.13 14.58 -5.57
N ARG A 445 3.41 13.79 -4.76
CA ARG A 445 4.01 12.75 -3.92
C ARG A 445 4.54 11.58 -4.75
N TRP A 446 3.82 11.17 -5.78
CA TRP A 446 4.11 9.97 -6.58
C TRP A 446 4.79 10.28 -7.93
N ALA A 447 5.17 11.54 -8.15
CA ALA A 447 5.77 12.03 -9.38
C ALA A 447 7.08 11.30 -9.77
N TRP A 448 7.32 11.20 -11.08
CA TRP A 448 8.53 10.58 -11.66
C TRP A 448 9.86 11.09 -11.07
N ASN A 449 9.95 12.38 -10.75
CA ASN A 449 11.19 13.00 -10.30
C ASN A 449 11.34 13.02 -8.78
N LYS A 450 10.46 12.35 -8.03
CA LYS A 450 10.57 12.29 -6.57
C LYS A 450 11.74 11.41 -6.15
N LYS A 451 12.88 12.06 -5.92
CA LYS A 451 14.07 11.48 -5.29
C LYS A 451 14.04 11.90 -3.82
N GLY A 452 13.98 10.96 -2.88
CA GLY A 452 13.76 11.27 -1.45
C GLY A 452 14.66 12.37 -0.89
N GLY A 453 14.13 13.19 0.01
CA GLY A 453 14.84 14.38 0.51
C GLY A 453 14.34 15.01 1.81
N ALA A 454 13.16 14.64 2.32
CA ALA A 454 12.61 15.22 3.55
C ALA A 454 12.76 14.30 4.79
N GLY A 455 13.51 13.20 4.70
CA GLY A 455 13.58 12.17 5.76
C GLY A 455 12.30 11.36 5.95
N GLN A 456 11.27 11.62 5.14
CA GLN A 456 10.01 10.88 5.14
C GLN A 456 10.14 9.57 4.39
N SER A 457 9.62 8.49 4.99
CA SER A 457 9.53 7.16 4.40
C SER A 457 8.15 6.57 4.69
N ALA A 458 7.40 6.17 3.67
CA ALA A 458 6.06 5.60 3.86
C ALA A 458 6.09 4.23 4.55
N ASN A 459 7.23 3.52 4.48
CA ASN A 459 7.45 2.24 5.14
C ASN A 459 8.92 2.06 5.56
N PRO A 460 9.37 2.61 6.70
CA PRO A 460 10.79 2.61 7.06
C PRO A 460 11.34 1.24 7.51
N THR A 461 10.50 0.20 7.59
CA THR A 461 10.91 -1.10 8.17
C THR A 461 11.80 -1.90 7.22
N TYR A 462 11.63 -1.79 5.91
CA TYR A 462 12.34 -2.57 4.91
C TYR A 462 13.60 -1.85 4.45
N GLN A 463 14.76 -2.32 4.93
CA GLN A 463 16.07 -1.85 4.50
C GLN A 463 16.80 -2.97 3.77
N VAL A 464 17.56 -2.62 2.74
CA VAL A 464 18.38 -3.57 1.99
C VAL A 464 19.52 -4.06 2.88
N VAL A 465 19.56 -5.36 3.17
CA VAL A 465 20.55 -5.97 4.07
C VAL A 465 21.59 -6.83 3.35
N GLY A 466 21.48 -7.00 2.03
CA GLY A 466 22.41 -7.80 1.23
C GLY A 466 21.90 -8.05 -0.18
N ASP A 467 22.62 -8.90 -0.91
CA ASP A 467 22.27 -9.35 -2.25
C ASP A 467 22.06 -10.87 -2.28
N LEU A 468 21.06 -11.35 -3.01
CA LEU A 468 20.77 -12.76 -3.16
C LEU A 468 21.97 -13.54 -3.71
N GLN A 469 22.76 -12.95 -4.61
CA GLN A 469 23.92 -13.61 -5.22
C GLN A 469 24.95 -14.04 -4.17
N ASP A 470 25.03 -13.34 -3.04
CA ASP A 470 25.95 -13.66 -1.94
C ASP A 470 25.53 -14.91 -1.15
N TRP A 471 24.30 -15.40 -1.33
CA TRP A 471 23.71 -16.50 -0.56
C TRP A 471 23.30 -17.72 -1.41
N LEU A 472 23.56 -17.67 -2.72
CA LEU A 472 23.30 -18.80 -3.64
C LEU A 472 24.37 -19.90 -3.58
N ALA A 473 25.51 -19.64 -2.92
CA ALA A 473 26.69 -20.50 -2.89
C ALA A 473 26.58 -21.69 -1.93
#